data_AF-K1RL42-F1
#
_entry.id   AF-K1RL42-F1
#
_cell.length_a   1.000
_cell.length_b   1.000
_cell.length_c   1.000
_cell.angle_alpha   90.00
_cell.angle_beta   90.00
_cell.angle_gamma   90.00
#
_symmetry.space_group_name_H-M   'P 1'
#
loop_
_entity.id
_entity.type
_entity.pdbx_description
1 polymer ?
#
loop_
_entity_poly.entity_id
_entity_poly.type
_entity_poly.pdbx_seq_one_letter_code
_entity_poly.pdbx_strand_id
1 'polypeptide(L)'
;KIICRVSSVLRRAIKEFGPKHLVDEKEDTCWNSDQGSPQWIEVNLDSLSNIEEIQIRFQGGFAGKDCCIQMTDENNANHHIMDFYPEDVNSLQISF
;
A
#
# COMPACT_ATOMS: atom_id res chain seq x y z
N LYS A 1 15.99 -1.91 5.07
CA LYS A 1 14.90 -2.81 5.43
C LYS A 1 13.59 -2.03 5.38
N ILE A 2 12.77 -2.29 4.38
CA ILE A 2 11.46 -1.64 4.27
C ILE A 2 10.56 -2.13 5.40
N ILE A 3 9.90 -1.20 6.10
CA ILE A 3 8.91 -1.51 7.14
C ILE A 3 7.56 -1.03 6.66
N CYS A 4 6.62 -1.96 6.49
CA CYS A 4 5.24 -1.65 6.14
C CYS A 4 4.35 -1.69 7.39
N ARG A 5 3.53 -0.65 7.55
CA ARG A 5 2.41 -0.63 8.49
C ARG A 5 1.11 -0.46 7.71
N VAL A 6 0.01 -0.88 8.32
CA VAL A 6 -1.32 -0.86 7.70
C VAL A 6 -2.35 -0.45 8.72
N SER A 7 -3.44 0.17 8.26
CA SER A 7 -4.58 0.61 9.08
C SER A 7 -5.24 -0.53 9.84
N SER A 8 -5.45 -1.66 9.18
CA SER A 8 -6.14 -2.84 9.71
C SER A 8 -5.66 -4.10 8.99
N VAL A 9 -6.06 -5.26 9.49
CA VAL A 9 -5.89 -6.54 8.80
C VAL A 9 -7.19 -7.30 8.94
N LEU A 10 -7.70 -7.85 7.84
CA LEU A 10 -8.97 -8.56 7.77
C LEU A 10 -9.11 -9.53 8.94
N ARG A 11 -10.10 -9.28 9.80
CA ARG A 11 -10.43 -10.09 11.00
C ARG A 11 -9.24 -10.34 11.93
N ARG A 12 -8.25 -9.43 11.94
CA ARG A 12 -6.99 -9.54 12.70
C ARG A 12 -6.15 -10.78 12.33
N ALA A 13 -6.35 -11.38 11.16
CA ALA A 13 -5.62 -12.57 10.72
C ALA A 13 -4.24 -12.22 10.14
N ILE A 14 -3.34 -11.71 11.00
CA ILE A 14 -2.01 -11.18 10.62
C ILE A 14 -1.14 -12.20 9.86
N LYS A 15 -1.27 -13.49 10.16
CA LYS A 15 -0.45 -14.52 9.52
C LYS A 15 -0.79 -14.72 8.04
N GLU A 16 -2.05 -14.51 7.68
CA GLU A 16 -2.66 -14.79 6.37
C GLU A 16 -2.75 -13.52 5.52
N PHE A 17 -3.05 -12.38 6.13
CA PHE A 17 -3.35 -11.13 5.42
C PHE A 17 -2.54 -9.93 5.92
N GLY A 18 -1.46 -10.16 6.67
CA GLY A 18 -0.67 -9.09 7.29
C GLY A 18 0.20 -8.30 6.29
N PRO A 19 0.77 -7.15 6.74
CA PRO A 19 1.55 -6.24 5.90
C PRO A 19 2.84 -6.85 5.34
N LYS A 20 3.33 -7.97 5.88
CA LYS A 20 4.47 -8.69 5.30
C LYS A 20 4.21 -9.12 3.84
N HIS A 21 2.94 -9.35 3.49
CA HIS A 21 2.50 -9.79 2.18
C HIS A 21 2.43 -8.66 1.14
N LEU A 22 2.77 -7.42 1.52
CA LEU A 22 2.91 -6.31 0.57
C LEU A 22 4.24 -6.35 -0.17
N VAL A 23 5.26 -6.98 0.41
CA VAL A 23 6.67 -6.90 -0.03
C VAL A 23 7.40 -8.25 0.05
N ASP A 24 6.67 -9.37 0.09
CA ASP A 24 7.26 -10.72 0.14
C ASP A 24 7.51 -11.35 -1.24
N GLU A 25 7.36 -10.58 -2.32
CA GLU A 25 7.62 -10.96 -3.71
C GLU A 25 6.80 -12.16 -4.20
N LYS A 26 5.65 -12.41 -3.56
CA LYS A 26 4.77 -13.53 -3.85
C LYS A 26 3.42 -13.05 -4.36
N GLU A 27 3.10 -13.44 -5.59
CA GLU A 27 1.84 -13.03 -6.23
C GLU A 27 0.61 -13.72 -5.63
N ASP A 28 0.80 -14.87 -4.95
CA ASP A 28 -0.25 -15.64 -4.29
C ASP A 28 -0.59 -15.15 -2.88
N THR A 29 0.15 -14.18 -2.35
CA THR A 29 -0.14 -13.53 -1.06
C THR A 29 -0.45 -12.05 -1.22
N CYS A 30 -1.29 -11.50 -0.35
CA CYS A 30 -1.54 -10.06 -0.29
C CYS A 30 -1.95 -9.61 1.13
N TRP A 31 -1.83 -8.30 1.39
CA TRP A 31 -2.50 -7.69 2.53
C TRP A 31 -3.98 -7.49 2.23
N ASN A 32 -4.85 -7.81 3.20
CA ASN A 32 -6.27 -7.46 3.16
C ASN A 32 -6.61 -6.60 4.36
N SER A 33 -7.29 -5.47 4.13
CA SER A 33 -7.87 -4.67 5.19
C SER A 33 -9.18 -5.27 5.70
N ASP A 34 -9.64 -4.80 6.86
CA ASP A 34 -11.06 -4.88 7.21
C ASP A 34 -11.90 -3.94 6.32
N GLN A 35 -13.23 -4.04 6.43
CA GLN A 35 -14.16 -3.14 5.76
C GLN A 35 -14.08 -1.70 6.32
N GLY A 36 -14.52 -0.74 5.51
CA GLY A 36 -14.58 0.68 5.86
C GLY A 36 -13.46 1.48 5.21
N SER A 37 -13.62 2.80 5.20
CA SER A 37 -12.66 3.75 4.61
C SER A 37 -12.38 4.87 5.62
N PRO A 38 -11.13 5.39 5.70
CA PRO A 38 -9.99 5.02 4.88
C PRO A 38 -9.30 3.72 5.35
N GLN A 39 -8.62 3.04 4.42
CA GLN A 39 -7.62 2.03 4.70
C GLN A 39 -6.32 2.49 4.08
N TRP A 40 -5.19 2.24 4.73
CA TRP A 40 -3.91 2.79 4.32
C TRP A 40 -2.78 1.80 4.50
N ILE A 41 -1.74 2.01 3.69
CA ILE A 41 -0.43 1.38 3.78
C ILE A 41 0.57 2.51 4.04
N GLU A 42 1.37 2.38 5.09
CA GLU A 42 2.51 3.26 5.36
C GLU A 42 3.79 2.47 5.10
N VAL A 43 4.66 3.01 4.25
CA VAL A 43 5.96 2.44 3.94
C VAL A 43 7.03 3.34 4.53
N ASN A 44 7.74 2.84 5.53
CA ASN A 44 8.85 3.56 6.14
C ASN A 44 10.16 3.15 5.47
N LEU A 45 10.88 4.15 4.97
CA LEU A 45 12.18 4.02 4.33
C LEU A 45 13.27 4.36 5.36
N ASP A 46 14.35 3.60 5.38
CA ASP A 46 15.43 3.76 6.37
C ASP A 46 16.17 5.11 6.26
N SER A 47 15.99 5.82 5.15
CA SER A 47 16.62 7.12 4.87
C SER A 47 15.74 7.96 3.95
N LEU A 48 15.94 9.28 4.00
CA LEU A 48 15.43 10.20 2.98
C LEU A 48 15.87 9.71 1.60
N SER A 49 14.89 9.51 0.73
CA SER A 49 15.08 8.89 -0.58
C SER A 49 14.21 9.61 -1.60
N ASN A 50 14.74 9.80 -2.80
CA ASN A 50 13.93 10.22 -3.93
C ASN A 50 13.09 9.03 -4.39
N ILE A 51 11.78 9.22 -4.44
CA ILE A 51 10.84 8.21 -4.95
C ILE A 51 10.60 8.53 -6.41
N GLU A 52 10.88 7.56 -7.28
CA GLU A 52 10.69 7.69 -8.73
C GLU A 52 9.43 6.97 -9.22
N GLU A 53 8.99 5.95 -8.46
CA GLU A 53 7.90 5.08 -8.85
C GLU A 53 7.31 4.36 -7.63
N ILE A 54 5.99 4.15 -7.67
CA ILE A 54 5.27 3.21 -6.81
C ILE A 54 4.56 2.19 -7.70
N GLN A 55 4.90 0.91 -7.48
CA GLN A 55 4.28 -0.23 -8.14
C GLN A 55 3.34 -0.95 -7.17
N ILE A 56 2.09 -1.17 -7.59
CA ILE A 56 1.07 -1.85 -6.80
C ILE A 56 0.29 -2.85 -7.65
N ARG A 57 -0.07 -3.98 -7.06
CA ARG A 57 -0.88 -5.01 -7.70
C ARG A 57 -1.94 -5.50 -6.73
N PHE A 58 -3.18 -5.54 -7.19
CA PHE A 58 -4.28 -6.22 -6.49
C PHE A 58 -4.43 -7.63 -7.05
N GLN A 59 -4.83 -8.61 -6.24
CA GLN A 59 -5.05 -9.99 -6.72
C GLN A 59 -6.30 -10.15 -7.60
N GLY A 60 -7.15 -9.13 -7.67
CA GLY A 60 -8.44 -9.14 -8.35
C GLY A 60 -9.60 -9.59 -7.45
N GLY A 61 -10.80 -9.09 -7.75
CA GLY A 61 -12.03 -9.32 -6.99
C GLY A 61 -12.34 -8.24 -5.95
N PHE A 62 -11.31 -7.53 -5.49
CA PHE A 62 -11.39 -6.32 -4.68
C PHE A 62 -10.14 -5.45 -4.88
N ALA A 63 -10.36 -4.15 -5.07
CA ALA A 63 -9.30 -3.13 -5.04
C ALA A 63 -9.80 -1.85 -4.37
N GLY A 64 -8.86 -1.06 -3.83
CA GLY A 64 -9.15 0.34 -3.51
C GLY A 64 -9.48 1.08 -4.81
N LYS A 65 -10.56 1.88 -4.83
CA LYS A 65 -10.99 2.56 -6.06
C LYS A 65 -10.62 4.04 -6.09
N ASP A 66 -10.76 4.70 -4.93
CA ASP A 66 -10.40 6.09 -4.73
C ASP A 66 -9.25 6.13 -3.70
N CYS A 67 -8.02 6.15 -4.20
CA CYS A 67 -6.82 6.21 -3.37
C CYS A 67 -6.09 7.54 -3.58
N CYS A 68 -5.18 7.87 -2.67
CA CYS A 68 -4.21 8.93 -2.89
C CYS A 68 -2.85 8.50 -2.37
N ILE A 69 -1.81 9.09 -2.93
CA ILE A 69 -0.42 8.91 -2.51
C ILE A 69 -0.04 10.13 -1.69
N GLN A 70 0.49 9.87 -0.50
CA GLN A 70 1.03 10.90 0.39
C GLN A 70 2.49 10.56 0.71
N MET A 71 3.32 11.59 0.83
CA MET A 71 4.72 11.45 1.24
C MET A 71 5.03 12.40 2.38
N THR A 72 5.96 11.97 3.23
CA THR A 72 6.45 12.75 4.35
C THR A 72 7.81 13.34 3.98
N ASP A 73 7.99 14.65 4.15
CA ASP A 73 9.27 15.33 3.89
C ASP A 73 10.27 15.24 5.06
N GLU A 74 11.45 15.85 4.90
CA GLU A 74 12.49 15.87 5.94
C GLU A 74 12.08 16.57 7.24
N ASN A 75 10.99 17.36 7.22
CA ASN A 75 10.43 18.05 8.38
C ASN A 75 9.26 17.28 9.02
N ASN A 76 9.01 16.05 8.58
CA ASN A 76 7.83 15.25 8.94
C ASN A 76 6.49 15.87 8.53
N ALA A 77 6.48 16.76 7.52
CA ALA A 77 5.24 17.28 6.96
C ALA A 77 4.71 16.32 5.90
N ASN A 78 3.42 16.02 5.96
CA ASN A 78 2.74 15.18 4.97
C ASN A 78 2.26 16.02 3.79
N HIS A 79 2.58 15.56 2.59
CA HIS A 79 2.20 16.17 1.33
C HIS A 79 1.33 15.21 0.54
N HIS A 80 0.20 15.69 0.02
CA HIS A 80 -0.56 14.97 -0.99
C HIS A 80 0.17 15.09 -2.32
N ILE A 81 0.50 13.95 -2.93
CA ILE A 81 1.24 13.90 -4.19
C ILE A 81 0.28 13.78 -5.36
N MET A 82 -0.63 12.80 -5.31
CA MET A 82 -1.65 12.60 -6.34
C MET A 82 -2.80 11.73 -5.84
N ASP A 83 -3.92 11.81 -6.55
CA ASP A 83 -4.95 10.78 -6.52
C ASP A 83 -4.53 9.59 -7.40
N PHE A 84 -4.90 8.38 -6.98
CA PHE A 84 -4.60 7.13 -7.65
C PHE A 84 -5.87 6.27 -7.69
N TYR A 85 -6.20 5.73 -8.86
CA TYR A 85 -7.45 5.00 -9.08
C TYR A 85 -7.16 3.58 -9.57
N PRO A 86 -6.82 2.65 -8.66
CA PRO A 86 -6.48 1.30 -9.06
C PRO A 86 -7.64 0.58 -9.72
N GLU A 87 -7.33 -0.15 -10.79
CA GLU A 87 -8.24 -1.11 -11.39
C GLU A 87 -8.26 -2.42 -10.60
N ASP A 88 -9.42 -3.07 -10.53
CA ASP A 88 -9.58 -4.37 -9.88
C ASP A 88 -9.15 -5.51 -10.81
N VAL A 89 -7.87 -5.52 -11.13
CA VAL A 89 -7.24 -6.45 -12.08
C VAL A 89 -5.94 -6.98 -11.49
N ASN A 90 -5.64 -8.24 -11.79
CA ASN A 90 -4.38 -8.89 -11.39
C ASN A 90 -3.24 -8.53 -12.35
N SER A 91 -2.96 -7.23 -12.47
CA SER A 91 -1.82 -6.70 -13.23
C SER A 91 -1.10 -5.64 -12.41
N LEU A 92 0.19 -5.46 -12.70
CA LEU A 92 0.99 -4.39 -12.10
C LEU A 92 0.45 -3.03 -12.55
N GLN A 93 0.26 -2.13 -11.60
CA GLN A 93 -0.19 -0.76 -11.80
C GLN A 93 0.86 0.19 -11.23
N ILE A 94 1.14 1.27 -11.95
CA ILE A 94 2.29 2.15 -11.70
C ILE A 94 1.79 3.57 -11.41
N SER A 95 2.44 4.22 -10.45
CA SER A 95 2.24 5.62 -10.05
C SER A 95 3.59 6.30 -9.80
N PHE A 96 3.63 7.65 -9.80
CA PHE A 96 4.86 8.47 -9.87
C PHE A 96 5.30 9.04 -8.52
#